data_AF-A0A951GBJ3-F1
#
_entry.id   AF-A0A951GBJ3-F1
#
_cell.length_a   1.000
_cell.length_b   1.000
_cell.length_c   1.000
_cell.angle_alpha   90.00
_cell.angle_beta   90.00
_cell.angle_gamma   90.00
#
_symmetry.space_group_name_H-M   'P 1'
#
loop_
_entity.id
_entity.type
_entity.pdbx_description
1 polymer ?
#
loop_
_entity_poly.entity_id
_entity_poly.type
_entity_poly.pdbx_seq_one_letter_code
_entity_poly.pdbx_strand_id
1 'polypeptide(L)' 'RVSAMVRERAIISNSGKRIPVAIDTVCVHGDNPAAVEMAGLVRERLEAAGIAVRPMAETIN' A
#
# COMPACT_ATOMS: atom_id res chain seq x y z
N ARG A 1 -3.09 -2.67 -7.27
CA ARG A 1 -1.73 -3.24 -7.07
C ARG A 1 -1.34 -3.25 -5.61
N VAL A 2 -1.32 -2.09 -4.93
CA VAL A 2 -0.94 -1.98 -3.50
C VAL A 2 -1.67 -3.00 -2.61
N SER A 3 -3.01 -3.04 -2.61
CA SER A 3 -3.78 -4.00 -1.81
C SER A 3 -3.37 -5.47 -2.05
N ALA A 4 -3.17 -5.86 -3.31
CA ALA A 4 -2.71 -7.22 -3.64
C ALA A 4 -1.30 -7.49 -3.10
N MET A 5 -0.36 -6.56 -3.28
CA MET A 5 1.02 -6.69 -2.78
C MET A 5 1.06 -6.83 -1.25
N VAL A 6 0.27 -6.01 -0.54
CA VAL A 6 0.17 -6.06 0.93
C VAL A 6 -0.40 -7.41 1.39
N ARG A 7 -1.48 -7.89 0.78
CA ARG A 7 -2.08 -9.19 1.11
C ARG A 7 -1.18 -10.37 0.81
N GLU A 8 -0.52 -10.36 -0.36
CA GLU A 8 0.35 -11.44 -0.81
C GLU A 8 1.73 -11.40 -0.13
N ARG A 9 2.05 -10.35 0.64
CA ARG A 9 3.39 -10.10 1.21
C ARG A 9 4.48 -10.26 0.15
N ALA A 10 4.24 -9.64 -1.01
CA ALA A 10 5.13 -9.73 -2.16
C ALA A 10 5.01 -8.54 -3.10
N ILE A 11 6.12 -8.14 -3.70
CA ILE A 11 6.11 -7.24 -4.86
C ILE A 11 5.81 -8.05 -6.12
N ILE A 12 4.80 -7.60 -6.87
CA ILE A 12 4.44 -8.16 -8.17
C ILE A 12 5.22 -7.39 -9.26
N SER A 13 6.21 -8.05 -9.87
CA SER A 13 7.01 -7.47 -10.95
C SER A 13 6.19 -7.24 -12.22
N ASN A 14 6.78 -6.57 -13.22
CA ASN A 14 6.19 -6.44 -14.55
C ASN A 14 5.97 -7.79 -15.27
N SER A 15 6.81 -8.79 -15.00
CA SER A 15 6.66 -10.17 -15.50
C SER A 15 5.65 -11.01 -14.72
N GLY A 16 5.04 -10.48 -13.66
CA GLY A 16 4.10 -11.20 -12.80
C GLY A 16 4.77 -12.08 -11.74
N LYS A 17 6.10 -12.10 -11.65
CA LYS A 17 6.84 -12.77 -10.58
C LYS A 17 6.50 -12.13 -9.24
N ARG A 18 6.19 -12.96 -8.23
CA ARG A 18 6.11 -12.53 -6.84
C ARG A 18 7.51 -12.53 -6.23
N ILE A 19 7.93 -11.38 -5.70
CA ILE A 19 9.15 -11.23 -4.93
C ILE A 19 8.73 -11.12 -3.47
N PRO A 20 8.93 -12.16 -2.63
CA PRO A 20 8.47 -12.16 -1.25
C PRO A 20 9.11 -11.04 -0.44
N VAL A 21 8.30 -10.25 0.26
CA VAL A 21 8.77 -9.19 1.16
C VAL A 21 7.67 -8.78 2.14
N ALA A 22 8.05 -8.46 3.38
CA ALA A 22 7.12 -7.81 4.30
C ALA A 22 6.82 -6.38 3.82
N ILE A 23 5.55 -5.97 3.87
CA ILE A 23 5.12 -4.63 3.48
C ILE A 23 4.41 -4.02 4.67
N ASP A 24 5.16 -3.28 5.47
CA ASP A 24 4.63 -2.64 6.67
C ASP A 24 4.23 -1.18 6.41
N THR A 25 4.87 -0.54 5.41
CA THR A 25 4.55 0.83 4.98
C THR A 25 4.45 0.93 3.46
N VAL A 26 3.68 1.89 2.99
CA VAL A 26 3.55 2.24 1.56
C VAL A 26 3.85 3.72 1.42
N CYS A 27 4.88 4.05 0.64
CA CYS A 27 5.17 5.44 0.29
C CYS A 27 4.15 5.94 -0.74
N VAL A 28 3.64 7.16 -0.53
CA VAL A 28 2.76 7.86 -1.46
C VAL A 28 3.32 9.26 -1.71
N HIS A 29 3.03 9.81 -2.88
CA HIS A 29 3.42 11.17 -3.23
C HIS A 29 2.24 12.14 -3.06
N GLY A 30 2.54 13.42 -2.90
CA GLY A 30 1.59 14.52 -2.76
C GLY A 30 2.11 15.80 -3.41
N ASP A 31 2.93 15.65 -4.44
CA ASP A 31 3.65 16.69 -5.17
C ASP A 31 2.73 17.57 -6.04
N ASN A 32 1.52 17.10 -6.34
CA ASN A 32 0.49 17.84 -7.08
C ASN A 32 -0.93 17.38 -6.67
N PRO A 33 -2.00 18.12 -7.04
CA PRO A 33 -3.37 17.77 -6.64
C PRO A 33 -3.82 16.36 -7.05
N ALA A 34 -3.41 15.87 -8.23
CA ALA A 34 -3.74 14.52 -8.68
C ALA A 34 -3.02 13.44 -7.86
N ALA A 35 -1.81 13.72 -7.37
CA ALA A 35 -1.09 12.82 -6.45
C ALA A 35 -1.82 12.69 -5.10
N VAL A 36 -2.36 13.79 -4.58
CA VAL A 36 -3.18 13.79 -3.35
C VAL A 36 -4.47 12.98 -3.55
N GLU A 37 -5.16 13.16 -4.68
CA GLU A 37 -6.33 12.35 -5.03
C GLU A 37 -5.98 10.85 -5.10
N MET A 38 -4.87 10.50 -5.75
CA MET A 38 -4.37 9.12 -5.82
C MET A 38 -4.06 8.55 -4.44
N ALA A 39 -3.43 9.33 -3.55
CA ALA A 39 -3.17 8.90 -2.17
C ALA A 39 -4.48 8.61 -1.41
N GLY A 40 -5.51 9.44 -1.61
CA GLY A 40 -6.86 9.19 -1.09
C GLY A 40 -7.46 7.88 -1.60
N LEU A 41 -7.40 7.62 -2.90
CA LEU A 41 -7.88 6.37 -3.52
C LEU A 41 -7.10 5.13 -3.03
N VAL A 42 -5.80 5.26 -2.78
CA VAL A 42 -4.99 4.18 -2.19
C VAL A 42 -5.50 3.85 -0.79
N ARG A 43 -5.72 4.87 0.05
CA ARG A 43 -6.26 4.69 1.42
C ARG A 43 -7.63 4.03 1.39
N GLU A 44 -8.57 4.55 0.60
CA GLU A 44 -9.92 4.00 0.46
C GLU A 44 -9.91 2.53 0.06
N ARG A 45 -9.09 2.16 -0.94
CA ARG A 45 -9.01 0.77 -1.41
C ARG A 45 -8.36 -0.18 -0.41
N LEU A 46 -7.43 0.30 0.40
CA LEU A 46 -6.86 -0.50 1.50
C LEU A 46 -7.92 -0.74 2.58
N GLU A 47 -8.65 0.30 2.99
CA GLU A 47 -9.70 0.20 4.00
C GLU A 47 -10.88 -0.66 3.52
N ALA A 48 -11.33 -0.51 2.27
CA ALA A 48 -12.36 -1.35 1.65
C ALA A 48 -11.92 -2.83 1.56
N ALA A 49 -10.61 -3.08 1.50
CA ALA A 49 -10.04 -4.42 1.59
C ALA A 49 -9.87 -4.90 3.05
N GLY A 50 -10.34 -4.16 4.05
CA GLY A 50 -10.18 -4.52 5.46
C GLY A 50 -8.72 -4.42 5.96
N ILE A 51 -7.88 -3.65 5.27
CA ILE A 51 -6.50 -3.36 5.69
C ILE A 51 -6.51 -2.00 6.39
N ALA A 52 -6.31 -2.02 7.71
CA ALA A 52 -6.28 -0.79 8.50
C ALA A 52 -5.03 0.04 8.20
N VAL A 53 -5.21 1.33 7.90
CA VAL A 53 -4.13 2.30 7.74
C VAL A 53 -3.92 3.01 9.07
N ARG A 54 -2.76 2.77 9.71
CA ARG A 54 -2.42 3.29 11.04
C ARG A 54 -1.00 3.86 11.07
N PRO A 55 -0.68 4.76 12.02
CA PRO A 55 0.68 5.20 12.25
C PRO A 55 1.60 4.02 12.56
N MET A 56 2.83 4.08 12.03
CA MET A 56 3.82 3.03 12.22
C MET A 56 4.08 2.72 13.70
N ALA A 57 4.15 3.78 14.52
CA ALA A 57 4.38 3.69 15.97
C ALA A 57 3.31 2.89 16.74
N GLU A 58 2.12 2.71 16.17
CA GLU A 58 1.04 1.91 16.78
C GLU A 58 0.99 0.47 16.26
N THR A 59 1.79 0.15 15.24
CA THR A 59 1.59 -1.07 14.43
C THR A 59 2.83 -1.95 14.34
N ILE A 60 4.02 -1.39 14.43
CA ILE A 60 5.30 -2.12 14.35
C ILE A 60 5.99 -2.01 15.71
N ASN A 61 6.27 -3.15 16.34
CA ASN A 61 7.12 -3.28 17.53
C ASN A 61 8.53 -3.70 17.13
#